data_AF-A0A7T5RJA3-F1
#
_entry.id   AF-A0A7T5RJA3-F1
#
_cell.length_a   1.000
_cell.length_b   1.000
_cell.length_c   1.000
_cell.angle_alpha   90.00
_cell.angle_beta   90.00
_cell.angle_gamma   90.00
#
_symmetry.space_group_name_H-M   'P 1'
#
loop_
_entity.id
_entity.type
_entity.pdbx_description
1 polymer ?
#
loop_
_entity_poly.entity_id
_entity_poly.type
_entity_poly.pdbx_seq_one_letter_code
_entity_poly.pdbx_strand_id
1 'polypeptide(L)'
;MAENKVYRVVCQKWLESERGWGTRPDGYSLHLTDKEREQFIKEYWDRMPDQAPDEYSRDDGDPYVCEVSEAIFKKIKESRNGIRCWGTAPYPGGTDGWIPLPSTSTKLDRATIEDLNKKTTGRHGLK
;
A
#
# COMPACT_ATOMS: atom_id res chain seq x y z
N MET A 1 9.80 -14.33 24.33
CA MET A 1 10.02 -13.57 23.09
C MET A 1 8.67 -13.44 22.42
N ALA A 2 8.11 -12.22 22.31
CA ALA A 2 6.82 -12.05 21.64
C ALA A 2 7.01 -12.34 20.14
N GLU A 3 6.15 -13.19 19.58
CA GLU A 3 6.15 -13.45 18.14
C GLU A 3 5.92 -12.14 17.38
N ASN A 4 6.82 -11.81 16.47
CA ASN A 4 6.68 -10.59 15.66
C ASN A 4 5.65 -10.86 14.55
N LYS A 5 4.37 -10.73 14.90
CA LYS A 5 3.26 -11.01 13.99
C LYS A 5 3.21 -10.00 12.85
N VAL A 6 3.28 -10.51 11.62
CA VAL A 6 3.18 -9.74 10.38
C VAL A 6 1.81 -9.95 9.73
N TYR A 7 1.34 -8.92 9.03
CA TYR A 7 0.06 -8.87 8.34
C TYR A 7 0.25 -8.38 6.90
N ARG A 8 -0.45 -8.99 5.97
CA ARG A 8 -0.45 -8.62 4.55
C ARG A 8 -1.47 -7.54 4.27
N VAL A 9 -1.06 -6.53 3.51
CA VAL A 9 -1.86 -5.38 3.08
C VAL A 9 -1.45 -4.96 1.67
N VAL A 10 -2.28 -4.15 1.01
CA VAL A 10 -1.98 -3.57 -0.30
C VAL A 10 -1.20 -2.27 -0.12
N CYS A 11 -0.12 -2.09 -0.87
CA CYS A 11 0.72 -0.91 -0.90
C CYS A 11 0.64 -0.26 -2.29
N GLN A 12 0.54 1.07 -2.33
CA GLN A 12 0.63 1.90 -3.53
C GLN A 12 1.71 2.95 -3.31
N LYS A 13 2.71 3.07 -4.20
CA LYS A 13 3.68 4.17 -4.10
C LYS A 13 3.16 5.42 -4.78
N TRP A 14 3.79 6.53 -4.45
CA TRP A 14 3.45 7.84 -4.96
C TRP A 14 4.70 8.59 -5.41
N LEU A 15 4.53 9.36 -6.48
CA LEU A 15 5.51 10.32 -6.97
C LEU A 15 4.97 11.74 -6.81
N GLU A 16 5.82 12.63 -6.37
CA GLU A 16 5.62 14.07 -6.43
C GLU A 16 6.06 14.57 -7.79
N SER A 17 5.29 15.48 -8.36
CA SER A 17 5.65 16.32 -9.50
C SER A 17 5.80 17.75 -9.02
N GLU A 18 6.89 18.41 -9.38
CA GLU A 18 7.10 19.84 -9.16
C GLU A 18 7.51 20.51 -10.49
N ARG A 19 6.77 21.57 -10.87
CA ARG A 19 7.00 22.31 -12.11
C ARG A 19 8.41 22.92 -12.12
N GLY A 20 9.21 22.55 -13.12
CA GLY A 20 10.57 23.04 -13.27
C GLY A 20 11.63 22.25 -12.51
N TRP A 21 11.25 21.31 -11.64
CA TRP A 21 12.18 20.42 -10.93
C TRP A 21 12.11 18.97 -11.43
N GLY A 22 10.91 18.49 -11.80
CA GLY A 22 10.70 17.13 -12.28
C GLY A 22 9.88 16.31 -11.30
N THR A 23 10.27 15.04 -11.09
CA THR A 23 9.49 14.10 -10.27
C THR A 23 10.37 13.35 -9.27
N ARG A 24 9.89 13.11 -8.06
CA ARG A 24 10.61 12.36 -7.01
C ARG A 24 9.68 11.48 -6.18
N PRO A 25 10.20 10.46 -5.47
CA PRO A 25 9.39 9.64 -4.56
C PRO A 25 8.71 10.46 -3.47
N ASP A 26 7.41 10.24 -3.29
CA ASP A 26 6.54 10.94 -2.34
C ASP A 26 5.86 9.98 -1.35
N GLY A 27 6.56 8.88 -1.11
CA GLY A 27 6.17 7.81 -0.23
C GLY A 27 5.12 6.85 -0.79
N TYR A 28 4.23 6.39 0.07
CA TYR A 28 3.36 5.25 -0.21
C TYR A 28 2.08 5.30 0.62
N SER A 29 1.03 4.63 0.18
CA SER A 29 -0.18 4.39 0.95
C SER A 29 -0.42 2.90 1.17
N LEU A 30 -1.03 2.57 2.31
CA LEU A 30 -1.34 1.20 2.72
C LEU A 30 -2.84 1.01 2.91
N HIS A 31 -3.36 -0.11 2.43
CA HIS A 31 -4.79 -0.38 2.32
C HIS A 31 -5.09 -1.83 2.70
N LEU A 32 -6.24 -2.11 3.32
CA LEU A 32 -6.60 -3.51 3.59
C LEU A 32 -6.92 -4.26 2.30
N THR A 33 -7.42 -3.56 1.29
CA THR A 33 -7.90 -4.14 0.03
C THR A 33 -7.53 -3.26 -1.15
N ASP A 34 -7.55 -3.86 -2.34
CA ASP A 34 -7.35 -3.10 -3.58
C ASP A 34 -8.51 -2.12 -3.84
N LYS A 35 -9.74 -2.49 -3.46
CA LYS A 35 -10.90 -1.58 -3.56
C LYS A 35 -10.74 -0.34 -2.67
N GLU A 36 -10.21 -0.50 -1.46
CA GLU A 36 -9.92 0.63 -0.58
C GLU A 36 -8.79 1.50 -1.16
N ARG A 37 -7.77 0.90 -1.78
CA ARG A 37 -6.73 1.63 -2.53
C ARG A 37 -7.34 2.45 -3.66
N GLU A 38 -8.14 1.85 -4.52
CA GLU A 38 -8.84 2.53 -5.62
C GLU A 38 -9.66 3.71 -5.10
N GLN A 39 -10.41 3.51 -4.01
CA GLN A 39 -11.22 4.57 -3.40
C GLN A 39 -10.34 5.69 -2.82
N PHE A 40 -9.20 5.35 -2.21
CA PHE A 40 -8.25 6.32 -1.66
C PHE A 40 -7.64 7.19 -2.77
N ILE A 41 -7.20 6.57 -3.88
CA ILE A 41 -6.66 7.25 -5.05
C ILE A 41 -7.75 8.15 -5.67
N LYS A 42 -8.97 7.63 -5.82
CA LYS A 42 -10.10 8.42 -6.33
C LYS A 42 -10.36 9.64 -5.45
N GLU A 43 -10.44 9.48 -4.13
CA GLU A 43 -10.66 10.59 -3.19
C GLU A 43 -9.54 11.63 -3.24
N TYR A 44 -8.31 11.22 -3.54
CA TYR A 44 -7.20 12.14 -3.76
C TYR A 44 -7.42 12.97 -5.04
N TRP A 45 -7.68 12.32 -6.16
CA TRP A 45 -7.88 12.98 -7.44
C TRP A 45 -9.16 13.83 -7.48
N ASP A 46 -10.22 13.43 -6.77
CA ASP A 46 -11.46 14.22 -6.65
C ASP A 46 -11.25 15.57 -5.93
N ARG A 47 -10.15 15.73 -5.16
CA ARG A 47 -9.78 16.99 -4.51
C ARG A 47 -8.85 17.86 -5.35
N MET A 48 -8.34 17.33 -6.46
CA MET A 48 -7.44 18.07 -7.33
C MET A 48 -8.20 19.15 -8.10
N PRO A 49 -7.63 20.35 -8.23
CA PRO A 49 -8.20 21.37 -9.10
C PRO A 49 -8.14 20.92 -10.57
N ASP A 50 -9.02 21.48 -11.40
CA ASP A 50 -9.08 21.19 -12.86
C ASP A 50 -7.77 21.54 -13.57
N GLN A 51 -7.04 22.55 -13.07
CA GLN A 51 -5.72 22.91 -13.56
C GLN A 51 -4.65 22.24 -12.72
N ALA A 52 -3.72 21.54 -13.37
CA ALA A 52 -2.59 20.91 -12.69
C ALA A 52 -1.81 21.94 -11.84
N PRO A 53 -1.72 21.74 -10.51
CA PRO A 53 -0.93 22.59 -9.63
C PRO A 53 0.56 22.57 -9.98
N ASP A 54 1.30 23.52 -9.42
CA ASP A 54 2.76 23.53 -9.56
C ASP A 54 3.42 22.36 -8.81
N GLU A 55 2.81 21.88 -7.73
CA GLU A 55 3.24 20.70 -6.96
C GLU A 55 2.06 19.78 -6.68
N TYR A 56 2.20 18.47 -6.97
CA TYR A 56 1.19 17.46 -6.62
C TYR A 56 1.77 16.05 -6.60
N SER A 57 1.18 15.18 -5.79
CA SER A 57 1.43 13.74 -5.80
C SER A 57 0.57 13.02 -6.84
N ARG A 58 1.04 11.89 -7.36
CA ARG A 58 0.26 10.90 -8.10
C ARG A 58 0.64 9.49 -7.69
N ASP A 59 -0.27 8.55 -7.82
CA ASP A 59 0.05 7.14 -7.70
C ASP A 59 1.09 6.73 -8.76
N ASP A 60 2.03 5.88 -8.35
CA ASP A 60 3.15 5.42 -9.17
C ASP A 60 3.29 3.91 -9.10
N GLY A 61 3.44 3.30 -10.28
CA GLY A 61 3.54 1.86 -10.46
C GLY A 61 2.27 1.08 -10.11
N ASP A 62 2.35 -0.23 -10.33
CA ASP A 62 1.29 -1.18 -9.96
C ASP A 62 1.25 -1.38 -8.44
N PRO A 63 0.07 -1.52 -7.81
CA PRO A 63 0.01 -1.88 -6.40
C PRO A 63 0.66 -3.24 -6.11
N TYR A 64 1.04 -3.48 -4.85
CA TYR A 64 1.65 -4.74 -4.39
C TYR A 64 1.19 -5.16 -3.00
N VAL A 65 1.31 -6.45 -2.67
CA VAL A 65 1.14 -6.91 -1.28
C VAL A 65 2.44 -6.75 -0.52
N CYS A 66 2.39 -6.12 0.66
CA CYS A 66 3.49 -6.07 1.61
C CYS A 66 3.11 -6.61 2.99
N GLU A 67 4.11 -6.94 3.79
CA GLU A 67 3.96 -7.39 5.18
C GLU A 67 4.25 -6.25 6.15
N VAL A 68 3.31 -5.98 7.06
CA VAL A 68 3.36 -4.91 8.05
C VAL A 68 3.22 -5.46 9.46
N SER A 69 3.70 -4.73 10.46
CA SER A 69 3.51 -5.10 11.86
C SER A 69 2.04 -4.99 12.29
N GLU A 70 1.68 -5.66 13.38
CA GLU A 70 0.34 -5.55 13.97
C GLU A 70 -0.07 -4.09 14.24
N ALA A 71 0.87 -3.26 14.70
CA ALA A 71 0.60 -1.86 15.00
C ALA A 71 0.20 -1.07 13.75
N ILE A 72 0.87 -1.32 12.61
CA ILE A 72 0.51 -0.68 11.34
C ILE A 72 -0.81 -1.24 10.82
N PHE A 73 -1.02 -2.56 10.90
CA PHE A 73 -2.27 -3.19 10.49
C PHE A 73 -3.49 -2.61 11.22
N LYS A 74 -3.40 -2.41 12.54
CA LYS A 74 -4.47 -1.78 13.34
C LYS A 74 -4.78 -0.36 12.87
N LYS A 75 -3.75 0.45 12.60
CA LYS A 75 -3.93 1.81 12.05
C LYS A 75 -4.64 1.81 10.71
N ILE A 76 -4.29 0.88 9.81
CA ILE A 76 -4.96 0.75 8.52
C ILE A 76 -6.42 0.32 8.73
N LYS A 77 -6.68 -0.61 9.66
CA LYS A 77 -8.03 -1.08 9.98
C LYS A 77 -8.94 -0.01 10.58
N GLU A 78 -8.38 0.93 11.33
CA GLU A 78 -9.10 2.08 11.90
C GLU A 78 -9.27 3.23 10.90
N SER A 79 -8.54 3.21 9.77
CA SER A 79 -8.66 4.20 8.71
C SER A 79 -9.86 3.92 7.80
N ARG A 80 -10.30 4.94 7.06
CA ARG A 80 -11.44 4.81 6.14
C ARG A 80 -11.11 3.94 4.91
N ASN A 81 -10.06 4.30 4.19
CA ASN A 81 -9.64 3.66 2.93
C ASN A 81 -8.14 3.37 2.90
N GLY A 82 -7.46 3.42 4.03
CA GLY A 82 -6.00 3.33 4.10
C GLY A 82 -5.34 4.58 4.69
N ILE A 83 -4.02 4.50 4.83
CA ILE A 83 -3.18 5.57 5.39
C ILE A 83 -2.11 5.98 4.38
N ARG A 84 -1.75 7.26 4.36
CA ARG A 84 -0.60 7.79 3.61
C ARG A 84 0.62 7.84 4.52
N CYS A 85 1.75 7.39 4.00
CA CYS A 85 3.05 7.39 4.65
C CYS A 85 4.04 8.19 3.79
N TRP A 86 4.78 9.09 4.43
CA TRP A 86 5.79 9.92 3.78
C TRP A 86 7.17 9.27 3.88
N GLY A 87 8.03 9.52 2.88
CA GLY A 87 9.37 8.92 2.79
C GLY A 87 9.36 7.53 2.17
N THR A 88 10.54 6.91 2.09
CA THR A 88 10.73 5.65 1.31
C THR A 88 9.89 4.49 1.85
N ALA A 89 9.22 3.78 0.93
CA ALA A 89 8.50 2.55 1.25
C ALA A 89 9.49 1.48 1.75
N PRO A 90 9.38 0.98 3.00
CA PRO A 90 10.33 0.02 3.56
C PRO A 90 10.06 -1.42 3.10
N TYR A 91 9.04 -1.65 2.26
CA TYR A 91 8.57 -2.97 1.89
C TYR A 91 9.15 -3.42 0.55
N PRO A 92 9.85 -4.58 0.51
CA PRO A 92 10.71 -4.93 -0.60
C PRO A 92 9.99 -5.61 -1.76
N GLY A 93 10.59 -5.38 -2.92
CA GLY A 93 11.09 -6.43 -3.82
C GLY A 93 10.80 -6.06 -5.25
N GLY A 94 11.71 -6.24 -6.24
CA GLY A 94 11.73 -5.91 -7.70
C GLY A 94 13.11 -5.35 -8.14
N THR A 95 13.39 -5.01 -9.41
CA THR A 95 14.76 -4.57 -9.84
C THR A 95 15.19 -3.16 -9.37
N ASP A 96 14.22 -2.38 -8.90
CA ASP A 96 14.30 -1.22 -8.01
C ASP A 96 13.75 -1.52 -6.60
N GLY A 97 13.28 -2.76 -6.39
CA GLY A 97 12.50 -3.18 -5.25
C GLY A 97 10.97 -3.17 -5.43
N TRP A 98 10.38 -3.33 -6.64
CA TRP A 98 8.92 -3.63 -6.91
C TRP A 98 8.39 -5.05 -7.39
N ILE A 99 7.47 -5.70 -6.62
CA ILE A 99 6.83 -7.01 -6.89
C ILE A 99 5.35 -6.69 -7.06
N PRO A 100 4.86 -6.51 -8.29
CA PRO A 100 3.48 -6.13 -8.53
C PRO A 100 2.50 -7.21 -8.06
N LEU A 101 1.26 -6.81 -7.75
CA LEU A 101 0.17 -7.77 -7.63
C LEU A 101 0.05 -8.57 -8.94
N PRO A 102 -0.12 -9.90 -8.88
CA PRO A 102 -0.32 -10.68 -10.10
C PRO A 102 -1.55 -10.14 -10.85
N SER A 103 -1.43 -9.99 -12.17
CA SER A 103 -2.48 -9.43 -13.04
C SER A 103 -3.80 -10.22 -13.02
N THR A 104 -3.79 -11.44 -12.47
CA THR A 104 -4.95 -12.31 -12.27
C THR A 104 -5.50 -12.29 -10.83
N SER A 105 -4.91 -11.52 -9.91
CA SER A 105 -5.46 -11.29 -8.56
C SER A 105 -6.71 -10.42 -8.69
N THR A 106 -7.81 -11.09 -9.03
CA THR A 106 -9.17 -10.74 -8.64
C THR A 106 -9.12 -9.96 -7.33
N LYS A 107 -9.43 -8.65 -7.39
CA LYS A 107 -9.60 -7.70 -6.28
C LYS A 107 -9.33 -8.33 -4.92
N LEU A 108 -8.13 -8.13 -4.37
CA LEU A 108 -7.81 -8.58 -3.00
C LEU A 108 -8.84 -7.97 -2.06
N ASP A 109 -9.84 -8.76 -1.70
CA ASP A 109 -10.91 -8.37 -0.81
C ASP A 109 -10.53 -8.69 0.65
N ARG A 110 -11.37 -8.21 1.58
CA ARG A 110 -11.09 -8.39 3.01
C ARG A 110 -10.99 -9.87 3.39
N ALA A 111 -11.82 -10.73 2.80
CA ALA A 111 -11.79 -12.16 3.05
C ALA A 111 -10.46 -12.80 2.64
N THR A 112 -9.95 -12.45 1.45
CA THR A 112 -8.68 -12.96 0.93
C THR A 112 -7.50 -12.50 1.79
N ILE A 113 -7.47 -11.23 2.18
CA ILE A 113 -6.43 -10.66 3.04
C ILE A 113 -6.48 -11.29 4.44
N GLU A 114 -7.68 -11.47 4.99
CA GLU A 114 -7.86 -12.15 6.28
C GLU A 114 -7.41 -13.61 6.21
N ASP A 115 -7.73 -14.34 5.15
CA ASP A 115 -7.30 -15.73 4.98
C ASP A 115 -5.80 -15.86 4.78
N LEU A 116 -5.17 -14.93 4.06
CA LEU A 116 -3.72 -14.85 3.98
C LEU A 116 -3.08 -14.64 5.35
N ASN A 117 -3.67 -13.76 6.19
CA ASN A 117 -3.20 -13.46 7.54
C ASN A 117 -3.45 -14.61 8.55
N LYS A 118 -4.52 -15.41 8.36
CA LYS A 118 -4.77 -16.65 9.12
C LYS A 118 -3.75 -17.74 8.79
N LYS A 119 -3.27 -17.83 7.54
CA LYS A 119 -2.28 -18.83 7.11
C LYS A 119 -0.85 -18.50 7.57
N THR A 120 -0.50 -17.22 7.70
CA THR A 120 0.83 -16.78 8.15
C THR A 120 1.03 -16.96 9.66
N THR A 121 -0.05 -17.00 10.43
CA THR A 121 -0.02 -17.28 11.88
C THR A 121 0.13 -18.76 12.24
N GLY A 122 0.30 -19.65 11.26
CA GLY A 122 0.32 -21.10 11.45
C GLY A 122 1.58 -21.85 11.02
N ARG A 123 2.66 -21.18 10.60
CA ARG A 123 3.94 -21.87 10.30
C ARG A 123 5.00 -21.54 11.34
N HIS A 124 5.03 -22.31 12.43
CA HIS A 124 6.27 -22.81 13.04
C HIS A 124 5.91 -24.02 13.91
N GLY A 125 6.05 -25.19 13.30
CA GLY A 125 5.75 -26.48 13.89
C GLY A 125 6.22 -27.59 12.95
N LEU A 126 7.51 -27.56 12.59
CA LEU A 126 8.18 -28.78 12.17
C LEU A 126 9.29 -29.08 13.16
N LYS A 127 9.22 -30.33 13.63
CA LYS A 127 10.03 -31.00 14.64
C LYS A 127 11.50 -31.03 14.27
#